data_AF-A0A2V8A190-F1
#
_entry.id   AF-A0A2V8A190-F1
#
_cell.length_a   1.000
_cell.length_b   1.000
_cell.length_c   1.000
_cell.angle_alpha   90.00
_cell.angle_beta   90.00
_cell.angle_gamma   90.00
#
_symmetry.space_group_name_H-M   'P 1'
#
loop_
_entity.id
_entity.type
_entity.pdbx_description
1 polymer ?
#
loop_
_entity_poly.entity_id
_entity_poly.type
_entity_poly.pdbx_seq_one_letter_code
_entity_poly.pdbx_strand_id
1 'polypeptide(L)'
;MGGMLTSINDLSKYVSAHLSAWPPHDGPETAPIRRASLREMQQMWRPAGVTVTRGAAGAIQLNAGGYAFGLRVSQTCNFNYIVSHTGGLPGFGSIMQWLPEYGAGVIAFGNVTYTAWGRVVANVFDALAKDRRIKPRAVAPSKALTDARDAVSQLVIK
;
A
#
# COMPACT_ATOMS: atom_id res chain seq x y z
N MET A 1 -16.50 -10.57 8.48
CA MET A 1 -17.44 -10.67 7.34
C MET A 1 -17.96 -9.28 7.04
N GLY A 2 -18.05 -8.89 5.76
CA GLY A 2 -18.56 -7.59 5.33
C GLY A 2 -19.79 -7.77 4.44
N GLY A 3 -20.82 -6.94 4.64
CA GLY A 3 -22.07 -6.95 3.85
C GLY A 3 -22.15 -5.87 2.78
N MET A 4 -21.04 -5.20 2.47
CA MET A 4 -21.00 -4.11 1.50
C MET A 4 -20.93 -4.67 0.07
N LEU A 5 -21.89 -4.29 -0.76
CA LEU A 5 -21.83 -4.46 -2.21
C LEU A 5 -21.30 -3.17 -2.83
N THR A 6 -20.33 -3.28 -3.73
CA THR A 6 -19.67 -2.12 -4.33
C THR A 6 -19.13 -2.47 -5.72
N SER A 7 -18.72 -1.46 -6.47
CA SER A 7 -18.18 -1.61 -7.83
C SER A 7 -16.64 -1.50 -7.84
N ILE A 8 -16.03 -1.91 -8.95
CA ILE A 8 -14.59 -1.69 -9.17
C ILE A 8 -14.24 -0.21 -9.22
N ASN A 9 -15.16 0.62 -9.72
CA ASN A 9 -14.97 2.06 -9.78
C ASN A 9 -14.92 2.68 -8.39
N ASP A 10 -15.80 2.24 -7.49
CA ASP A 10 -15.85 2.77 -6.13
C ASP A 10 -14.67 2.32 -5.28
N LEU A 11 -14.28 1.03 -5.37
CA LEU A 11 -13.05 0.58 -4.72
C LEU A 11 -11.80 1.25 -5.31
N SER A 12 -11.78 1.58 -6.59
CA SER A 12 -10.67 2.33 -7.19
C SER A 12 -10.55 3.74 -6.59
N LYS A 13 -11.66 4.43 -6.35
CA LYS A 13 -11.67 5.72 -5.63
C LYS A 13 -11.24 5.55 -4.18
N TYR A 14 -11.69 4.50 -3.50
CA TYR A 14 -11.28 4.19 -2.13
C TYR A 14 -9.77 3.94 -2.00
N VAL A 15 -9.22 3.08 -2.84
CA VAL A 15 -7.77 2.81 -2.87
C VAL A 15 -6.99 4.06 -3.30
N SER A 16 -7.52 4.87 -4.22
CA SER A 16 -6.91 6.15 -4.60
C SER A 16 -6.90 7.15 -3.45
N ALA A 17 -7.95 7.21 -2.63
CA ALA A 17 -7.99 8.04 -1.43
C ALA A 17 -6.87 7.63 -0.46
N HIS A 18 -6.72 6.32 -0.20
CA HIS A 18 -5.61 5.79 0.59
C HIS A 18 -4.25 6.12 -0.03
N LEU A 19 -4.06 5.92 -1.34
CA LEU A 19 -2.80 6.22 -2.02
C LEU A 19 -2.46 7.72 -2.05
N SER A 20 -3.45 8.60 -1.96
CA SER A 20 -3.25 10.06 -1.98
C SER A 20 -2.61 10.60 -0.71
N ALA A 21 -2.59 9.82 0.37
CA ALA A 21 -1.91 10.20 1.60
C ALA A 21 -0.37 10.02 1.57
N TRP A 22 0.16 9.54 0.42
CA TRP A 22 1.59 9.33 0.16
C TRP A 22 2.04 9.96 -1.17
N PRO A 23 3.25 10.54 -1.23
CA PRO A 23 4.11 10.86 -0.09
C PRO A 23 3.41 11.86 0.86
N PRO A 24 3.79 11.95 2.14
CA PRO A 24 3.23 12.95 3.05
C PRO A 24 3.42 14.36 2.46
N HIS A 25 2.35 15.14 2.46
CA HIS A 25 2.35 16.51 1.95
C HIS A 25 1.30 17.33 2.71
N ASP A 26 1.28 18.65 2.50
CA ASP A 26 0.37 19.62 3.13
C ASP A 26 -0.68 20.19 2.14
N GLY A 27 -0.87 19.52 1.00
CA GLY A 27 -1.88 19.91 0.03
C GLY A 27 -3.31 19.75 0.56
N PRO A 28 -4.33 20.23 -0.18
CA PRO A 28 -5.73 20.12 0.24
C PRO A 28 -6.14 18.68 0.58
N GLU A 29 -6.95 18.52 1.62
CA GLU A 29 -7.55 17.23 2.00
C GLU A 29 -8.96 17.13 1.39
N THR A 30 -9.19 16.11 0.56
CA THR A 30 -10.45 15.91 -0.17
C THR A 30 -11.20 14.63 0.23
N ALA A 31 -10.56 13.77 1.01
CA ALA A 31 -11.17 12.54 1.52
C ALA A 31 -12.11 12.85 2.70
N PRO A 32 -13.07 11.96 3.02
CA PRO A 32 -13.98 12.14 4.16
C PRO A 32 -13.30 12.17 5.54
N ILE A 33 -12.02 11.80 5.62
CA ILE A 33 -11.20 11.81 6.83
C ILE A 33 -9.85 12.45 6.54
N ARG A 34 -9.14 12.89 7.59
CA ARG A 34 -7.83 13.53 7.47
C ARG A 34 -6.81 12.62 6.78
N ARG A 35 -5.85 13.23 6.07
CA ARG A 35 -4.70 12.52 5.47
C ARG A 35 -3.92 11.75 6.52
N ALA A 36 -3.78 12.33 7.72
CA ALA A 36 -3.15 11.68 8.86
C ALA A 36 -3.88 10.39 9.27
N SER A 37 -5.22 10.40 9.28
CA SER A 37 -6.03 9.22 9.59
C SER A 37 -5.93 8.14 8.51
N LEU A 38 -5.88 8.52 7.22
CA LEU A 38 -5.59 7.57 6.15
C LEU A 38 -4.22 6.91 6.31
N ARG A 39 -3.21 7.66 6.77
CA ARG A 39 -1.89 7.12 7.13
C ARG A 39 -1.95 6.17 8.31
N GLU A 40 -2.65 6.57 9.35
CA GLU A 40 -2.84 5.77 10.56
C GLU A 40 -3.53 4.43 10.28
N MET A 41 -4.53 4.43 9.37
CA MET A 41 -5.21 3.20 8.96
C MET A 41 -4.28 2.20 8.28
N GLN A 42 -3.22 2.69 7.62
CA GLN A 42 -2.23 1.86 6.94
C GLN A 42 -0.99 1.61 7.79
N GLN A 43 -0.93 2.14 9.03
CA GLN A 43 0.16 1.88 9.95
C GLN A 43 -0.03 0.53 10.64
N MET A 44 1.02 -0.28 10.70
CA MET A 44 0.97 -1.55 11.42
C MET A 44 0.83 -1.30 12.93
N TRP A 45 -0.26 -1.79 13.51
CA TRP A 45 -0.56 -1.67 14.93
C TRP A 45 -0.31 -2.96 15.70
N ARG A 46 -0.47 -4.11 15.04
CA ARG A 46 -0.24 -5.43 15.63
C ARG A 46 0.63 -6.27 14.70
N PRO A 47 1.93 -6.47 15.00
CA PRO A 47 2.77 -7.33 14.19
C PRO A 47 2.27 -8.78 14.25
N ALA A 48 2.40 -9.49 13.14
CA ALA A 48 2.23 -10.93 13.08
C ALA A 48 3.60 -11.62 13.20
N GLY A 49 3.59 -12.93 13.45
CA GLY A 49 4.81 -13.73 13.38
C GLY A 49 5.44 -13.66 11.99
N VAL A 50 6.76 -13.54 11.94
CA VAL A 50 7.51 -13.55 10.69
C VAL A 50 7.53 -14.96 10.11
N THR A 51 7.33 -15.09 8.80
CA THR A 51 7.35 -16.38 8.11
C THR A 51 8.36 -16.36 6.97
N VAL A 52 9.08 -17.47 6.81
CA VAL A 52 9.98 -17.70 5.68
C VAL A 52 9.28 -18.67 4.73
N THR A 53 9.06 -18.24 3.49
CA THR A 53 8.47 -19.07 2.45
C THR A 53 9.44 -19.24 1.29
N ARG A 54 9.15 -20.19 0.41
CA ARG A 54 9.89 -20.38 -0.84
C ARG A 54 8.96 -20.01 -2.00
N GLY A 55 9.39 -19.06 -2.83
CA GLY A 55 8.67 -18.63 -4.02
C GLY A 55 8.67 -19.71 -5.11
N ALA A 56 7.86 -19.51 -6.16
CA ALA A 56 7.70 -20.49 -7.24
C ALA A 56 9.02 -20.85 -7.96
N ALA A 57 9.94 -19.90 -8.08
CA ALA A 57 11.28 -20.12 -8.65
C ALA A 57 12.32 -20.64 -7.63
N GLY A 58 11.89 -21.06 -6.44
CA GLY A 58 12.78 -21.56 -5.40
C GLY A 58 13.46 -20.49 -4.54
N ALA A 59 13.28 -19.19 -4.83
CA ALA A 59 13.86 -18.11 -4.04
C ALA A 59 13.26 -18.06 -2.62
N ILE A 60 14.11 -17.86 -1.61
CA ILE A 60 13.68 -17.64 -0.23
C ILE A 60 13.01 -16.26 -0.14
N GLN A 61 11.87 -16.17 0.52
CA GLN A 61 11.13 -14.93 0.77
C GLN A 61 10.85 -14.78 2.25
N LEU A 62 11.30 -13.67 2.83
CA LEU A 62 10.94 -13.27 4.18
C LEU A 62 9.65 -12.45 4.13
N ASN A 63 8.61 -12.93 4.81
CA ASN A 63 7.34 -12.23 4.91
C ASN A 63 7.18 -11.73 6.34
N ALA A 64 7.25 -10.41 6.48
CA ALA A 64 6.96 -9.73 7.72
C ALA A 64 5.79 -8.76 7.50
N GLY A 65 5.02 -8.54 8.55
CA GLY A 65 3.83 -7.73 8.47
C GLY A 65 2.95 -7.87 9.70
N GLY A 66 1.72 -7.40 9.58
CA GLY A 66 0.78 -7.36 10.68
C GLY A 66 -0.55 -6.75 10.26
N TYR A 67 -1.34 -6.42 11.27
CA TYR A 67 -2.66 -5.84 11.12
C TYR A 67 -2.64 -4.35 11.48
N ALA A 68 -3.40 -3.59 10.72
CA ALA A 68 -3.66 -2.17 10.87
C ALA A 68 -5.17 -1.94 11.06
N PHE A 69 -5.70 -0.75 10.80
CA PHE A 69 -7.14 -0.52 10.95
C PHE A 69 -7.92 -1.04 9.75
N GLY A 70 -8.36 -2.30 9.86
CA GLY A 70 -9.11 -2.97 8.81
C GLY A 70 -8.27 -3.26 7.57
N LEU A 71 -6.95 -3.28 7.70
CA LEU A 71 -5.99 -3.50 6.62
C LEU A 71 -4.86 -4.41 7.10
N ARG A 72 -4.30 -5.20 6.19
CA ARG A 72 -3.04 -5.90 6.38
C ARG A 72 -1.89 -5.06 5.83
N VAL A 73 -0.82 -4.97 6.59
CA VAL A 73 0.43 -4.33 6.19
C VAL A 73 1.50 -5.41 6.11
N SER A 74 2.29 -5.40 5.05
CA SER A 74 3.36 -6.38 4.86
C SER A 74 4.51 -5.80 4.04
N GLN A 75 5.63 -6.53 4.07
CA GLN A 75 6.81 -6.25 3.27
C GLN A 75 7.33 -7.54 2.63
N THR A 76 7.99 -7.38 1.50
CA THR A 76 8.69 -8.43 0.73
C THR A 76 10.06 -7.93 0.34
N CYS A 77 10.90 -8.78 -0.25
CA CYS A 77 12.20 -8.34 -0.78
C CYS A 77 12.10 -7.30 -1.89
N ASN A 78 10.97 -7.23 -2.61
CA ASN A 78 10.78 -6.30 -3.74
C ASN A 78 10.09 -4.99 -3.32
N PHE A 79 9.26 -5.04 -2.28
CA PHE A 79 8.44 -3.92 -1.83
C PHE A 79 8.39 -3.84 -0.32
N ASN A 80 8.78 -2.69 0.24
CA ASN A 80 8.89 -2.48 1.70
C ASN A 80 7.55 -2.18 2.35
N TYR A 81 6.58 -1.64 1.60
CA TYR A 81 5.30 -1.25 2.15
C TYR A 81 4.16 -1.65 1.21
N ILE A 82 3.50 -2.74 1.59
CA ILE A 82 2.34 -3.29 0.90
C ILE A 82 1.17 -3.22 1.85
N VAL A 83 0.06 -2.66 1.38
CA VAL A 83 -1.19 -2.59 2.12
C VAL A 83 -2.24 -3.40 1.38
N SER A 84 -3.05 -4.16 2.12
CA SER A 84 -4.02 -5.07 1.51
C SER A 84 -5.25 -5.31 2.35
N HIS A 85 -6.31 -5.77 1.70
CA HIS A 85 -7.43 -6.42 2.35
C HIS A 85 -8.06 -7.43 1.40
N THR A 86 -8.46 -8.57 1.96
CA THR A 86 -9.18 -9.63 1.24
C THR A 86 -10.61 -9.71 1.74
N GLY A 87 -11.55 -9.97 0.84
CA GLY A 87 -12.94 -10.24 1.18
C GLY A 87 -13.38 -11.60 0.65
N GLY A 88 -14.28 -12.25 1.37
CA GLY A 88 -14.86 -13.53 0.96
C GLY A 88 -16.25 -13.69 1.55
N LEU A 89 -17.19 -14.07 0.68
CA LEU A 89 -18.53 -14.50 1.04
C LEU A 89 -18.84 -15.77 0.22
N PRO A 90 -19.81 -16.60 0.65
CA PRO A 90 -20.40 -17.57 -0.25
C PRO A 90 -20.83 -16.89 -1.56
N GLY A 91 -20.38 -17.43 -2.70
CA GLY A 91 -20.57 -16.83 -4.03
C GLY A 91 -19.60 -15.71 -4.43
N PHE A 92 -18.72 -15.20 -3.56
CA PHE A 92 -17.86 -14.06 -3.89
C PHE A 92 -16.45 -14.12 -3.30
N GLY A 93 -15.49 -13.50 -3.98
CA GLY A 93 -14.15 -13.25 -3.47
C GLY A 93 -13.59 -11.92 -3.98
N SER A 94 -12.89 -11.19 -3.12
CA SER A 94 -12.28 -9.91 -3.47
C SER A 94 -10.89 -9.74 -2.86
N ILE A 95 -10.08 -8.93 -3.52
CA ILE A 95 -8.82 -8.43 -2.98
C ILE A 95 -8.62 -7.00 -3.43
N MET A 96 -8.07 -6.19 -2.54
CA MET A 96 -7.46 -4.91 -2.85
C MET A 96 -6.06 -4.90 -2.23
N GLN A 97 -5.05 -4.55 -3.01
CA GLN A 97 -3.67 -4.50 -2.58
C GLN A 97 -2.95 -3.36 -3.29
N TRP A 98 -2.22 -2.54 -2.55
CA TRP A 98 -1.55 -1.36 -3.10
C TRP A 98 -0.20 -1.09 -2.46
N LEU A 99 0.58 -0.28 -3.16
CA LEU A 99 1.96 0.10 -2.87
C LEU A 99 2.01 1.61 -2.60
N PRO A 100 1.87 2.07 -1.35
CA PRO A 100 1.90 3.50 -1.03
C PRO A 100 3.17 4.19 -1.52
N GLU A 101 4.31 3.52 -1.49
CA GLU A 101 5.58 4.07 -1.98
C GLU A 101 5.62 4.25 -3.50
N TYR A 102 4.74 3.59 -4.26
CA TYR A 102 4.78 3.58 -5.72
C TYR A 102 3.55 4.20 -6.38
N GLY A 103 2.45 4.39 -5.63
CA GLY A 103 1.21 4.95 -6.19
C GLY A 103 0.44 3.99 -7.08
N ALA A 104 0.69 2.69 -6.93
CA ALA A 104 0.05 1.64 -7.72
C ALA A 104 -0.80 0.73 -6.83
N GLY A 105 -1.90 0.22 -7.38
CA GLY A 105 -2.78 -0.73 -6.69
C GLY A 105 -3.45 -1.69 -7.65
N VAL A 106 -3.81 -2.85 -7.14
CA VAL A 106 -4.52 -3.92 -7.85
C VAL A 106 -5.77 -4.27 -7.06
N ILE A 107 -6.89 -4.35 -7.75
CA ILE A 107 -8.19 -4.72 -7.19
C ILE A 107 -8.77 -5.80 -8.08
N ALA A 108 -9.30 -6.87 -7.49
CA ALA A 108 -9.96 -7.94 -8.22
C ALA A 108 -11.21 -8.44 -7.49
N PHE A 109 -12.20 -8.85 -8.28
CA PHE A 109 -13.46 -9.43 -7.84
C PHE A 109 -13.75 -10.72 -8.58
N GLY A 110 -14.32 -11.67 -7.87
CA GLY A 110 -14.88 -12.89 -8.43
C GLY A 110 -16.26 -13.16 -7.85
N ASN A 111 -17.15 -13.66 -8.70
CA ASN A 111 -18.49 -14.16 -8.35
C ASN A 111 -18.49 -15.69 -8.20
N VAL A 112 -17.35 -16.25 -7.78
CA VAL A 112 -17.21 -17.64 -7.35
C VAL A 112 -16.94 -17.65 -5.85
N THR A 113 -17.56 -18.58 -5.14
CA THR A 113 -17.44 -18.76 -3.69
C THR A 113 -15.98 -18.73 -3.25
N TYR A 114 -15.66 -17.75 -2.39
CA TYR A 114 -14.32 -17.56 -1.83
C TYR A 114 -13.20 -17.53 -2.88
N THR A 115 -13.43 -16.87 -4.02
CA THR A 115 -12.44 -16.76 -5.10
C THR A 115 -11.09 -16.31 -4.54
N ALA A 116 -10.08 -17.16 -4.64
CA ALA A 116 -8.74 -16.93 -4.08
C ALA A 116 -7.86 -16.16 -5.08
N TRP A 117 -7.78 -14.85 -4.91
CA TRP A 117 -7.03 -13.96 -5.80
C TRP A 117 -5.51 -13.89 -5.53
N GLY A 118 -5.04 -14.52 -4.45
CA GLY A 118 -3.65 -14.36 -3.98
C GLY A 118 -2.59 -14.62 -5.04
N ARG A 119 -2.70 -15.73 -5.80
CA ARG A 119 -1.72 -16.06 -6.86
C ARG A 119 -1.76 -15.06 -8.02
N VAL A 120 -2.94 -14.61 -8.40
CA VAL A 120 -3.10 -13.65 -9.50
C VAL A 120 -2.47 -12.31 -9.12
N VAL A 121 -2.77 -11.79 -7.94
CA VAL A 121 -2.19 -10.53 -7.46
C VAL A 121 -0.68 -10.64 -7.25
N ALA A 122 -0.19 -11.77 -6.74
CA ALA A 122 1.25 -12.03 -6.63
C ALA A 122 1.95 -11.94 -8.00
N ASN A 123 1.39 -12.57 -9.04
CA ASN A 123 1.95 -12.50 -10.39
C ASN A 123 1.96 -11.06 -10.94
N VAL A 124 0.92 -10.26 -10.65
CA VAL A 124 0.89 -8.84 -11.04
C VAL A 124 1.99 -8.06 -10.32
N PHE A 125 2.18 -8.29 -9.01
CA PHE A 125 3.23 -7.62 -8.24
C PHE A 125 4.64 -8.04 -8.69
N ASP A 126 4.85 -9.31 -9.04
CA ASP A 126 6.10 -9.78 -9.63
C ASP A 126 6.38 -9.13 -10.99
N ALA A 127 5.35 -8.89 -11.80
CA ALA A 127 5.47 -8.15 -13.05
C ALA A 127 5.80 -6.67 -12.79
N LEU A 128 5.13 -6.03 -11.83
CA LEU A 128 5.40 -4.64 -11.44
C LEU A 128 6.83 -4.47 -10.89
N ALA A 129 7.33 -5.43 -10.12
CA ALA A 129 8.70 -5.40 -9.59
C ALA A 129 9.78 -5.44 -10.69
N LYS A 130 9.46 -6.02 -11.85
CA LYS A 130 10.35 -6.08 -13.01
C LYS A 130 10.17 -4.88 -13.96
N ASP A 131 9.09 -4.12 -13.81
CA ASP A 131 8.77 -2.98 -14.66
C ASP A 131 9.48 -1.70 -14.18
N ARG A 132 10.50 -1.28 -14.95
CA ARG A 132 11.28 -0.06 -14.65
C ARG A 132 10.50 1.25 -14.75
N ARG A 133 9.26 1.23 -15.25
CA ARG A 133 8.37 2.40 -15.30
C ARG A 133 7.73 2.69 -13.94
N ILE A 134 7.56 1.68 -13.10
CA ILE A 134 7.08 1.84 -11.73
C ILE A 134 8.28 2.22 -10.87
N LYS A 135 8.29 3.48 -10.41
CA LYS A 135 9.37 4.02 -9.58
C LYS A 135 8.82 4.42 -8.20
N PRO A 136 9.63 4.34 -7.14
CA PRO A 136 9.26 4.93 -5.87
C PRO A 136 8.91 6.41 -6.06
N ARG A 137 7.84 6.85 -5.39
CA ARG A 137 7.40 8.24 -5.39
C ARG A 137 8.45 9.10 -4.68
N ALA A 138 8.83 10.19 -5.31
CA ALA A 138 9.79 11.12 -4.73
C ALA A 138 9.17 11.79 -3.49
N VAL A 139 9.91 11.77 -2.38
CA VAL A 139 9.54 12.50 -1.17
C VAL A 139 10.06 13.92 -1.30
N ALA A 140 9.16 14.89 -1.36
CA ALA A 140 9.54 16.31 -1.32
C ALA A 140 9.80 16.73 0.13
N PRO A 141 10.89 17.46 0.41
CA PRO A 141 11.11 18.02 1.74
C PRO A 141 10.02 19.04 2.07
N SER A 142 9.64 19.13 3.34
CA SER A 142 8.73 20.19 3.79
C SER A 142 9.41 21.55 3.68
N LYS A 143 8.61 22.62 3.58
CA LYS A 143 9.14 23.99 3.58
C LYS A 143 10.02 24.27 4.80
N ALA A 144 9.58 23.80 5.98
CA ALA A 144 10.35 23.94 7.21
C ALA A 144 11.73 23.27 7.14
N LEU A 145 11.82 22.10 6.50
CA LEU A 145 13.09 21.40 6.31
C LEU A 145 14.01 22.13 5.32
N THR A 146 13.46 22.64 4.22
CA THR A 146 14.27 23.43 3.26
C THR A 146 14.75 24.73 3.86
N ASP A 147 13.90 25.44 4.60
CA ASP A 147 14.26 26.70 5.26
C ASP A 147 15.40 26.48 6.28
N ALA A 148 15.31 25.40 7.09
CA ALA A 148 16.35 25.04 8.05
C ALA A 148 17.68 24.67 7.38
N ARG A 149 17.64 23.90 6.27
CA ARG A 149 18.83 23.57 5.48
C ARG A 149 19.52 24.84 4.98
N ASP A 150 18.76 25.79 4.44
CA ASP A 150 19.31 27.00 3.83
C ASP A 150 19.95 27.91 4.89
N ALA A 151 19.30 28.05 6.05
CA ALA A 151 19.84 28.80 7.18
C ALA A 151 21.19 28.24 7.68
N VAL A 152 21.35 26.91 7.73
CA VAL A 152 22.61 26.27 8.13
C VAL A 152 23.68 26.39 7.03
N SER A 153 23.31 26.18 5.77
CA SER A 153 24.26 26.16 4.65
C SER A 153 24.97 27.51 4.47
N GLN A 154 24.27 28.62 4.72
CA GLN A 154 24.82 29.98 4.68
C GLN A 154 25.89 30.24 5.76
N LEU A 155 25.99 29.42 6.81
CA LEU A 155 27.02 29.55 7.84
C LEU A 155 28.35 28.89 7.44
N VAL A 156 28.30 27.90 6.53
CA VAL A 156 29.46 27.11 6.10
C VAL A 156 30.08 27.64 4.81
N ILE A 157 29.26 28.18 3.91
CA ILE A 157 29.71 28.81 2.67
C ILE A 157 29.90 30.31 2.95
N LYS A 158 31.08 30.68 3.45
CA LYS A 158 31.58 32.06 3.42
C LYS A 158 32.60 32.21 2.30
#